data_AF-A0A9D8F164-F1
#
_entry.id   AF-A0A9D8F164-F1
#
_cell.length_a   1.000
_cell.length_b   1.000
_cell.length_c   1.000
_cell.angle_alpha   90.00
_cell.angle_beta   90.00
_cell.angle_gamma   90.00
#
_symmetry.space_group_name_H-M   'P 1'
#
loop_
_entity.id
_entity.type
_entity.pdbx_description
1 polymer ?
#
loop_
_entity_poly.entity_id
_entity_poly.type
_entity_poly.pdbx_seq_one_letter_code
_entity_poly.pdbx_strand_id
1 'polypeptide(L)'
;MTAVLTSRDGYVTFFWLNFQTPYACRDSGMCCSSGWPIPVERSRVTLIDEAIAREVLPLQVVPWLAPDSGAPDDVAGTLALRANGHCVFFEAGKPGCSIHDVKPAGCVHFPYVCLIDQRGVHVTLSHYCPTAASLLFEHRGPIAIVEGPAPVAGELEGLDARESLPPTSAKAAAFAEATADKTAGKPADHAPRLLTLDELSQWERDQVALAKIGELGSDDLALFEQARVAVPAPWSWPDAPDHLEDSWHSLVAPGWLMFEDALTRYAAAKIFGSWSLYLGDGTRAAAHTARLASAVVRIEAARQCGIFGLPLNRESMTEAIRQTDLLLVHYADPALLASARA
;
A
#
# COMPACT_ATOMS: atom_id res chain seq x y z
N MET A 1 15.49 3.57 -18.29
CA MET A 1 15.34 2.89 -19.61
C MET A 1 13.85 2.58 -19.75
N THR A 2 13.10 3.39 -20.50
CA THR A 2 11.63 3.27 -20.57
C THR A 2 11.27 2.10 -21.48
N ALA A 3 11.10 0.91 -20.91
CA ALA A 3 10.63 -0.24 -21.67
C ALA A 3 9.11 -0.11 -21.89
N VAL A 4 8.72 0.09 -23.15
CA VAL A 4 7.33 0.15 -23.60
C VAL A 4 6.73 -1.26 -23.49
N LEU A 5 5.68 -1.39 -22.69
CA LEU A 5 4.91 -2.61 -22.53
C LEU A 5 4.13 -2.88 -23.82
N THR A 6 4.38 -4.00 -24.51
CA THR A 6 3.55 -4.45 -25.63
C THR A 6 3.02 -5.85 -25.34
N SER A 7 1.70 -6.02 -25.19
CA SER A 7 1.08 -7.36 -25.27
C SER A 7 1.17 -7.91 -26.69
N ARG A 8 0.65 -9.13 -26.90
CA ARG A 8 0.46 -9.71 -28.24
C ARG A 8 -0.30 -8.78 -29.20
N ASP A 9 -1.13 -7.87 -28.66
CA ASP A 9 -1.89 -6.87 -29.42
C ASP A 9 -1.29 -5.45 -29.32
N GLY A 10 -0.13 -5.30 -28.66
CA GLY A 10 0.56 -4.03 -28.47
C GLY A 10 0.05 -3.18 -27.30
N TYR A 11 -0.97 -3.62 -26.56
CA TYR A 11 -1.57 -2.87 -25.44
C TYR A 11 -1.17 -3.41 -24.07
N VAL A 12 -1.04 -2.55 -23.08
CA VAL A 12 -0.81 -2.94 -21.68
C VAL A 12 -2.13 -3.33 -21.04
N THR A 13 -2.20 -4.51 -20.43
CA THR A 13 -3.36 -4.91 -19.61
C THR A 13 -3.17 -4.42 -18.17
N PHE A 14 -4.21 -3.82 -17.61
CA PHE A 14 -4.24 -3.37 -16.21
C PHE A 14 -5.22 -4.25 -15.43
N PHE A 15 -4.75 -4.86 -14.34
CA PHE A 15 -5.55 -5.68 -13.45
C PHE A 15 -5.85 -4.94 -12.17
N TRP A 16 -7.09 -5.05 -11.70
CA TRP A 16 -7.62 -4.36 -10.54
C TRP A 16 -8.42 -5.32 -9.66
N LEU A 17 -8.54 -4.99 -8.38
CA LEU A 17 -9.65 -5.50 -7.59
C LEU A 17 -10.93 -4.77 -8.03
N ASN A 18 -11.99 -5.51 -8.31
CA ASN A 18 -13.25 -4.97 -8.85
C ASN A 18 -13.84 -3.81 -8.03
N PHE A 19 -13.62 -3.78 -6.71
CA PHE A 19 -14.10 -2.71 -5.85
C PHE A 19 -13.26 -1.42 -5.94
N GLN A 20 -12.07 -1.46 -6.54
CA GLN A 20 -11.18 -0.31 -6.72
C GLN A 20 -11.30 0.35 -8.10
N THR A 21 -11.87 -0.35 -9.10
CA THR A 21 -12.05 0.20 -10.46
C THR A 21 -12.89 1.48 -10.54
N PRO A 22 -13.87 1.75 -9.64
CA PRO A 22 -14.61 3.01 -9.66
C PRO A 22 -13.84 4.20 -9.06
N TYR A 23 -12.59 4.01 -8.63
CA TYR A 23 -11.83 5.07 -7.97
C TYR A 23 -11.70 6.32 -8.85
N ALA A 24 -12.20 7.42 -8.32
CA ALA A 24 -12.01 8.76 -8.83
C ALA A 24 -11.84 9.70 -7.63
N CYS A 25 -10.72 10.42 -7.55
CA CYS A 25 -10.39 11.24 -6.38
C CYS A 25 -11.52 12.24 -6.05
N ARG A 26 -12.06 12.17 -4.82
CA ARG A 26 -13.08 13.12 -4.30
C ARG A 26 -12.50 14.13 -3.31
N ASP A 27 -11.29 13.86 -2.82
CA ASP A 27 -10.65 14.54 -1.71
C ASP A 27 -9.23 15.02 -2.10
N SER A 28 -9.16 15.85 -3.15
CA SER A 28 -7.89 16.43 -3.60
C SER A 28 -7.18 17.16 -2.45
N GLY A 29 -5.87 16.94 -2.33
CA GLY A 29 -5.03 17.52 -1.27
C GLY A 29 -4.98 16.75 0.05
N MET A 30 -5.74 15.68 0.26
CA MET A 30 -5.62 14.89 1.49
C MET A 30 -4.28 14.15 1.64
N CYS A 31 -3.58 13.87 0.54
CA CYS A 31 -2.19 13.41 0.61
C CYS A 31 -1.24 14.48 1.16
N CYS A 32 -1.57 15.76 0.97
CA CYS A 32 -0.74 16.86 1.45
C CYS A 32 -0.81 17.06 2.97
N SER A 33 -1.73 16.39 3.68
CA SER A 33 -1.81 16.42 5.14
C SER A 33 -1.12 15.24 5.83
N SER A 34 -0.45 14.35 5.08
CA SER A 34 0.14 13.12 5.62
C SER A 34 1.47 13.30 6.34
N GLY A 35 2.16 14.40 6.08
CA GLY A 35 3.52 14.64 6.56
C GLY A 35 4.58 13.68 6.02
N TRP A 36 4.26 12.80 5.07
CA TRP A 36 5.29 11.94 4.46
C TRP A 36 6.14 12.75 3.45
N PRO A 37 7.42 12.37 3.27
CA PRO A 37 8.30 13.00 2.29
C PRO A 37 7.85 12.70 0.86
N ILE A 38 7.51 13.72 0.08
CA ILE A 38 7.17 13.56 -1.35
C ILE A 38 8.40 13.92 -2.17
N PRO A 39 9.07 12.96 -2.84
CA PRO A 39 10.21 13.26 -3.69
C PRO A 39 9.79 14.13 -4.88
N VAL A 40 10.71 14.98 -5.32
CA VAL A 40 10.54 15.85 -6.49
C VAL A 40 11.64 15.56 -7.48
N GLU A 41 11.27 15.16 -8.69
CA GLU A 41 12.22 14.90 -9.76
C GLU A 41 12.89 16.21 -10.20
N ARG A 42 14.18 16.19 -10.54
CA ARG A 42 14.90 17.39 -11.01
C ARG A 42 14.24 18.04 -12.22
N SER A 43 13.64 17.23 -13.10
CA SER A 43 12.90 17.71 -14.27
C SER A 43 11.63 18.50 -13.91
N ARG A 44 11.07 18.30 -12.70
CA ARG A 44 9.89 19.03 -12.20
C ARG A 44 10.23 20.33 -11.50
N VAL A 45 11.44 20.48 -10.98
CA VAL A 45 11.87 21.69 -10.24
C VAL A 45 11.64 22.95 -11.08
N THR A 46 12.12 22.98 -12.32
CA THR A 46 11.95 24.13 -13.22
C THR A 46 10.46 24.48 -13.45
N LEU A 47 9.60 23.48 -13.63
CA LEU A 47 8.17 23.70 -13.86
C LEU A 47 7.49 24.31 -12.62
N ILE A 48 7.87 23.85 -11.43
CA ILE A 48 7.34 24.35 -10.15
C ILE A 48 7.86 25.77 -9.89
N ASP A 49 9.17 26.01 -10.08
CA ASP A 49 9.78 27.34 -9.93
C ASP A 49 9.17 28.36 -10.89
N GLU A 50 8.94 27.99 -12.15
CA GLU A 50 8.26 28.85 -13.12
C GLU A 50 6.81 29.17 -12.70
N ALA A 51 6.08 28.19 -12.17
CA ALA A 51 4.70 28.38 -11.73
C ALA A 51 4.62 29.27 -10.46
N ILE A 52 5.59 29.15 -9.54
CA ILE A 52 5.75 30.06 -8.40
C ILE A 52 6.10 31.47 -8.87
N ALA A 53 7.08 31.61 -9.78
CA ALA A 53 7.54 32.90 -10.29
C ALA A 53 6.45 33.67 -11.06
N ARG A 54 5.49 32.96 -11.66
CA ARG A 54 4.30 33.53 -12.32
C ARG A 54 3.15 33.80 -11.36
N GLU A 55 3.34 33.58 -10.06
CA GLU A 55 2.30 33.70 -9.02
C GLU A 55 1.06 32.82 -9.27
N VAL A 56 1.21 31.73 -10.04
CA VAL A 56 0.16 30.74 -10.26
C VAL A 56 0.05 29.81 -9.04
N LEU A 57 1.18 29.54 -8.38
CA LEU A 57 1.25 28.75 -7.15
C LEU A 57 1.49 29.68 -5.95
N PRO A 58 0.52 29.82 -5.03
CA PRO A 58 0.74 30.56 -3.80
C PRO A 58 1.70 29.77 -2.90
N LEU A 59 2.90 30.32 -2.69
CA LEU A 59 3.90 29.71 -1.84
C LEU A 59 3.82 30.29 -0.41
N GLN A 60 3.55 29.42 0.56
CA GLN A 60 3.40 29.82 1.96
C GLN A 60 4.70 29.72 2.77
N VAL A 61 5.66 28.89 2.34
CA VAL A 61 6.95 28.67 3.03
C VAL A 61 8.09 28.63 2.01
N VAL A 62 9.22 29.24 2.36
CA VAL A 62 10.46 29.24 1.58
C VAL A 62 11.59 28.66 2.46
N PRO A 63 12.40 27.71 1.94
CA PRO A 63 12.31 27.07 0.63
C PRO A 63 11.13 26.08 0.53
N TRP A 64 10.60 25.89 -0.68
CA TRP A 64 9.51 24.93 -0.95
C TRP A 64 10.02 23.49 -1.14
N LEU A 65 11.32 23.35 -1.43
CA LEU A 65 12.02 22.09 -1.63
C LEU A 65 13.05 21.92 -0.50
N ALA A 66 12.97 20.81 0.22
CA ALA A 66 13.99 20.38 1.17
C ALA A 66 15.01 19.50 0.43
N PRO A 67 16.30 19.89 0.35
CA PRO A 67 17.31 19.08 -0.30
C PRO A 67 17.56 17.79 0.49
N ASP A 68 17.79 16.70 -0.23
CA ASP A 68 18.17 15.41 0.35
C ASP A 68 19.47 14.93 -0.29
N SER A 69 20.55 14.92 0.49
CA SER A 69 21.87 14.50 0.01
C SER A 69 21.99 12.99 -0.22
N GLY A 70 21.05 12.20 0.29
CA GLY A 70 20.99 10.75 0.08
C GLY A 70 20.06 10.33 -1.06
N ALA A 71 19.36 11.28 -1.68
CA ALA A 71 18.41 10.98 -2.75
C ALA A 71 19.10 10.55 -4.05
N PRO A 72 18.43 9.73 -4.89
CA PRO A 72 18.91 9.38 -6.23
C PRO A 72 19.26 10.60 -7.10
N ASP A 73 20.13 10.39 -8.10
CA ASP A 73 20.62 11.46 -8.98
C ASP A 73 19.52 12.21 -9.73
N ASP A 74 18.37 11.60 -9.99
CA ASP A 74 17.22 12.21 -10.68
C ASP A 74 16.24 12.91 -9.72
N VAL A 75 16.41 12.76 -8.41
CA VAL A 75 15.60 13.41 -7.38
C VAL A 75 16.31 14.66 -6.86
N ALA A 76 15.61 15.81 -6.86
CA ALA A 76 16.14 17.08 -6.41
C ALA A 76 16.09 17.27 -4.89
N GLY A 77 15.12 16.61 -4.25
CA GLY A 77 14.80 16.75 -2.84
C GLY A 77 13.36 16.30 -2.58
N THR A 78 12.80 16.72 -1.45
CA THR A 78 11.42 16.45 -1.07
C THR A 78 10.63 17.74 -0.89
N LEU A 79 9.31 17.68 -1.10
CA LEU A 79 8.43 18.81 -0.79
C LEU A 79 8.56 19.20 0.68
N ALA A 80 8.83 20.48 0.93
CA ALA A 80 8.95 20.99 2.30
C ALA A 80 7.61 20.88 3.04
N LEU A 81 7.70 20.62 4.35
CA LEU A 81 6.56 20.59 5.25
C LEU A 81 6.50 21.89 6.06
N ARG A 82 5.27 22.34 6.37
CA ARG A 82 4.97 23.41 7.32
C ARG A 82 5.17 22.89 8.75
N ALA A 83 5.19 23.81 9.72
CA ALA A 83 5.33 23.47 11.13
C ALA A 83 4.23 22.51 11.67
N ASN A 84 3.06 22.46 11.02
CA ASN A 84 1.97 21.54 11.35
C ASN A 84 2.04 20.20 10.60
N GLY A 85 3.13 19.91 9.89
CA GLY A 85 3.32 18.68 9.12
C GLY A 85 2.64 18.64 7.75
N HIS A 86 1.89 19.67 7.35
CA HIS A 86 1.30 19.70 6.01
C HIS A 86 2.33 20.10 4.95
N CYS A 87 2.18 19.57 3.74
CA CYS A 87 2.96 20.02 2.58
C CYS A 87 2.82 21.53 2.37
N VAL A 88 3.90 22.17 1.92
CA VAL A 88 3.95 23.62 1.64
C VAL A 88 2.88 24.08 0.63
N PHE A 89 2.38 23.20 -0.23
CA PHE A 89 1.33 23.44 -1.22
C PHE A 89 -0.09 23.04 -0.76
N PHE A 90 -0.27 22.67 0.52
CA PHE A 90 -1.59 22.36 1.06
C PHE A 90 -2.41 23.64 1.29
N GLU A 91 -3.65 23.65 0.81
CA GLU A 91 -4.61 24.72 1.10
C GLU A 91 -5.81 24.15 1.83
N ALA A 92 -6.25 24.79 2.92
CA ALA A 92 -7.47 24.36 3.57
C ALA A 92 -8.67 24.68 2.66
N GLY A 93 -9.49 23.68 2.35
CA GLY A 93 -10.64 23.81 1.44
C GLY A 93 -10.45 23.03 0.14
N LYS A 94 -11.30 23.29 -0.86
CA LYS A 94 -11.19 22.66 -2.19
C LYS A 94 -10.54 23.63 -3.18
N PRO A 95 -9.54 23.20 -3.97
CA PRO A 95 -9.15 21.80 -4.27
C PRO A 95 -8.09 21.18 -3.34
N GLY A 96 -7.67 21.84 -2.25
CA GLY A 96 -6.80 21.25 -1.22
C GLY A 96 -5.31 21.19 -1.54
N CYS A 97 -4.93 21.24 -2.82
CA CYS A 97 -3.56 21.12 -3.31
C CYS A 97 -3.31 22.14 -4.42
N SER A 98 -2.43 23.12 -4.18
CA SER A 98 -2.16 24.18 -5.15
C SER A 98 -1.24 23.73 -6.28
N ILE A 99 -0.35 22.76 -6.05
CA ILE A 99 0.62 22.25 -7.07
C ILE A 99 -0.01 21.33 -8.13
N HIS A 100 -1.34 21.29 -8.25
CA HIS A 100 -2.04 20.25 -9.02
C HIS A 100 -1.62 20.11 -10.49
N ASP A 101 -1.32 21.22 -11.17
CA ASP A 101 -1.00 21.22 -12.61
C ASP A 101 0.47 20.88 -12.90
N VAL A 102 1.35 20.95 -11.89
CA VAL A 102 2.80 20.68 -12.01
C VAL A 102 3.27 19.69 -10.95
N LYS A 103 2.39 18.75 -10.59
CA LYS A 103 2.65 17.70 -9.59
C LYS A 103 3.96 16.93 -9.89
N PRO A 104 4.77 16.67 -8.85
CA PRO A 104 5.78 15.61 -8.89
C PRO A 104 5.14 14.25 -9.22
N ALA A 105 5.93 13.29 -9.70
CA ALA A 105 5.38 12.02 -10.13
C ALA A 105 4.72 11.25 -8.98
N GLY A 106 5.29 11.29 -7.77
CA GLY A 106 4.64 10.73 -6.58
C GLY A 106 3.22 11.29 -6.30
N CYS A 107 2.99 12.58 -6.60
CA CYS A 107 1.66 13.20 -6.51
C CYS A 107 0.72 12.83 -7.66
N VAL A 108 1.26 12.51 -8.85
CA VAL A 108 0.49 12.02 -10.00
C VAL A 108 0.03 10.59 -9.74
N HIS A 109 0.90 9.75 -9.19
CA HIS A 109 0.65 8.34 -8.93
C HIS A 109 -0.16 8.10 -7.67
N PHE A 110 -0.16 8.99 -6.68
CA PHE A 110 -0.99 8.79 -5.50
C PHE A 110 -2.50 8.77 -5.85
N PRO A 111 -3.29 7.77 -5.40
CA PRO A 111 -2.95 6.72 -4.44
C PRO A 111 -2.67 5.35 -5.08
N TYR A 112 -2.40 5.26 -6.37
CA TYR A 112 -2.10 4.02 -7.06
C TYR A 112 -0.80 3.40 -6.53
N VAL A 113 -0.85 2.11 -6.23
CA VAL A 113 0.30 1.27 -5.92
C VAL A 113 0.37 0.21 -7.00
N CYS A 114 1.35 0.32 -7.88
CA CYS A 114 1.46 -0.51 -9.08
C CYS A 114 2.59 -1.52 -8.94
N LEU A 115 2.31 -2.75 -9.36
CA LEU A 115 3.30 -3.78 -9.68
C LEU A 115 3.27 -3.98 -11.20
N ILE A 116 4.43 -3.93 -11.84
CA ILE A 116 4.58 -4.08 -13.29
C ILE A 116 5.35 -5.39 -13.52
N ASP A 117 4.71 -6.39 -14.11
CA ASP A 117 5.35 -7.65 -14.45
C ASP A 117 5.00 -8.10 -15.88
N GLN A 118 5.38 -9.33 -16.25
CA GLN A 118 5.14 -9.86 -17.60
C GLN A 118 3.65 -10.10 -17.93
N ARG A 119 2.77 -10.14 -16.92
CA ARG A 119 1.33 -10.33 -17.09
C ARG A 119 0.64 -9.02 -17.41
N GLY A 120 1.15 -7.92 -16.85
CA GLY A 120 0.62 -6.58 -17.05
C GLY A 120 0.92 -5.68 -15.86
N VAL A 121 0.03 -4.71 -15.62
CA VAL A 121 0.10 -3.81 -14.47
C VAL A 121 -0.96 -4.20 -13.46
N HIS A 122 -0.55 -4.60 -12.27
CA HIS A 122 -1.43 -4.89 -11.15
C HIS A 122 -1.57 -3.63 -10.31
N VAL A 123 -2.79 -3.08 -10.26
CA VAL A 123 -3.07 -1.81 -9.59
C VAL A 123 -3.87 -2.03 -8.32
N THR A 124 -3.30 -1.62 -7.19
CA THR A 124 -4.02 -1.41 -5.94
C THR A 124 -4.05 0.07 -5.57
N LEU A 125 -4.75 0.40 -4.50
CA LEU A 125 -4.79 1.74 -3.94
C LEU A 125 -4.19 1.75 -2.54
N SER A 126 -3.46 2.82 -2.22
CA SER A 126 -3.21 3.21 -0.85
C SER A 126 -4.51 3.72 -0.23
N HIS A 127 -5.00 3.00 0.77
CA HIS A 127 -6.15 3.34 1.58
C HIS A 127 -5.83 4.41 2.62
N TYR A 128 -4.63 5.00 2.60
CA TYR A 128 -4.45 6.31 3.22
C TYR A 128 -5.28 7.38 2.50
N CYS A 129 -5.51 7.26 1.19
CA CYS A 129 -6.46 8.14 0.51
C CYS A 129 -7.88 7.88 1.06
N PRO A 130 -8.59 8.90 1.58
CA PRO A 130 -9.91 8.70 2.16
C PRO A 130 -10.93 8.22 1.11
N THR A 131 -10.82 8.71 -0.13
CA THR A 131 -11.63 8.20 -1.24
C THR A 131 -11.36 6.72 -1.52
N ALA A 132 -10.10 6.25 -1.46
CA ALA A 132 -9.79 4.84 -1.66
C ALA A 132 -10.28 3.97 -0.49
N ALA A 133 -10.10 4.45 0.75
CA ALA A 133 -10.60 3.77 1.95
C ALA A 133 -12.12 3.61 1.91
N SER A 134 -12.86 4.62 1.44
CA SER A 134 -14.32 4.57 1.42
C SER A 134 -14.87 3.47 0.51
N LEU A 135 -14.16 3.14 -0.58
CA LEU A 135 -14.54 2.07 -1.52
C LEU A 135 -14.61 0.70 -0.84
N LEU A 136 -13.81 0.46 0.20
CA LEU A 136 -13.86 -0.76 1.01
C LEU A 136 -15.24 -0.99 1.66
N PHE A 137 -15.92 0.10 1.99
CA PHE A 137 -17.24 0.07 2.64
C PHE A 137 -18.40 0.19 1.63
N GLU A 138 -18.16 0.75 0.46
CA GLU A 138 -19.19 1.01 -0.57
C GLU A 138 -19.47 -0.24 -1.43
N HIS A 139 -18.46 -1.08 -1.67
CA HIS A 139 -18.63 -2.28 -2.50
C HIS A 139 -19.61 -3.29 -1.92
N ARG A 140 -20.28 -4.02 -2.83
CA ARG A 140 -21.19 -5.13 -2.51
C ARG A 140 -20.89 -6.30 -3.44
N GLY A 141 -20.90 -7.50 -2.88
CA GLY A 141 -20.66 -8.74 -3.63
C GLY A 141 -19.21 -9.24 -3.54
N PRO A 142 -18.89 -10.28 -4.32
CA PRO A 142 -17.60 -10.96 -4.23
C PRO A 142 -16.44 -10.07 -4.70
N ILE A 143 -15.25 -10.38 -4.20
CA ILE A 143 -14.00 -9.78 -4.65
C ILE A 143 -13.52 -10.55 -5.89
N ALA A 144 -13.11 -9.82 -6.93
CA ALA A 144 -12.56 -10.41 -8.14
C ALA A 144 -11.41 -9.55 -8.69
N ILE A 145 -10.43 -10.22 -9.29
CA ILE A 145 -9.41 -9.56 -10.12
C ILE A 145 -9.99 -9.41 -11.53
N VAL A 146 -10.09 -8.18 -12.01
CA VAL A 146 -10.69 -7.80 -13.29
C VAL A 146 -9.73 -6.94 -14.11
N GLU A 147 -9.91 -6.91 -15.42
CA GLU A 147 -9.26 -5.90 -16.26
C GLU A 147 -9.91 -4.53 -16.03
N GLY A 148 -9.12 -3.46 -16.10
CA GLY A 148 -9.58 -2.09 -15.86
C GLY A 148 -8.79 -1.03 -16.63
N PRO A 149 -9.10 0.25 -16.40
CA PRO A 149 -8.41 1.34 -17.07
C PRO A 149 -6.96 1.51 -16.57
N ALA A 150 -6.16 2.26 -17.33
CA ALA A 150 -4.87 2.75 -16.85
C ALA A 150 -5.09 3.69 -15.65
N PRO A 151 -4.28 3.61 -14.57
CA PRO A 151 -4.48 4.42 -13.38
C PRO A 151 -4.13 5.90 -13.60
N VAL A 152 -3.14 6.17 -14.44
CA VAL A 152 -2.65 7.52 -14.74
C VAL A 152 -2.50 7.69 -16.25
N ALA A 153 -2.54 8.94 -16.71
CA ALA A 153 -2.11 9.28 -18.06
C ALA A 153 -0.58 9.46 -18.08
N GLY A 154 0.11 8.78 -19.00
CA GLY A 154 1.55 8.95 -19.20
C GLY A 154 2.40 7.81 -18.64
N GLU A 155 3.58 8.15 -18.14
CA GLU A 155 4.53 7.19 -17.55
C GLU A 155 4.01 6.68 -16.21
N LEU A 156 4.16 5.38 -16.00
CA LEU A 156 3.67 4.67 -14.83
C LEU A 156 4.84 4.38 -13.88
N GLU A 157 4.66 4.72 -12.61
CA GLU A 157 5.56 4.35 -11.51
C GLU A 157 5.01 3.19 -10.70
N GLY A 158 5.93 2.37 -10.20
CA GLY A 158 5.64 1.18 -9.39
C GLY A 158 6.84 0.27 -9.30
N LEU A 159 6.68 -0.88 -8.64
CA LEU A 159 7.70 -1.91 -8.64
C LEU A 159 7.76 -2.58 -10.02
N ASP A 160 8.88 -2.40 -10.72
CA ASP A 160 9.15 -3.08 -11.99
C ASP A 160 9.78 -4.45 -11.73
N ALA A 161 8.99 -5.49 -11.97
CA ALA A 161 9.34 -6.89 -11.77
C ALA A 161 9.30 -7.70 -13.08
N ARG A 162 9.34 -7.04 -14.24
CA ARG A 162 9.25 -7.71 -15.56
C ARG A 162 10.33 -8.76 -15.81
N GLU A 163 11.50 -8.56 -15.21
CA GLU A 163 12.66 -9.46 -15.34
C GLU A 163 12.80 -10.39 -14.13
N SER A 164 11.73 -10.59 -13.36
CA SER A 164 11.78 -11.39 -12.12
C SER A 164 10.52 -12.23 -11.92
N LEU A 165 10.68 -13.36 -11.25
CA LEU A 165 9.57 -14.20 -10.80
C LEU A 165 9.75 -14.48 -9.31
N PRO A 166 8.68 -14.51 -8.51
CA PRO A 166 8.78 -14.77 -7.08
C PRO A 166 9.08 -16.26 -6.81
N PRO A 167 9.84 -16.60 -5.77
CA PRO A 167 10.08 -17.98 -5.40
C PRO A 167 8.82 -18.64 -4.79
N THR A 168 8.70 -19.96 -4.97
CA THR A 168 7.73 -20.79 -4.27
C THR A 168 8.16 -20.99 -2.83
N SER A 169 7.20 -21.13 -1.92
CA SER A 169 7.52 -21.68 -0.60
C SER A 169 7.73 -23.20 -0.74
N ALA A 170 8.70 -23.77 -0.02
CA ALA A 170 8.91 -25.22 0.00
C ALA A 170 7.64 -26.02 0.38
N LYS A 171 6.74 -25.42 1.18
CA LYS A 171 5.44 -26.02 1.55
C LYS A 171 4.40 -25.96 0.42
N ALA A 172 4.41 -24.90 -0.40
CA ALA A 172 3.50 -24.77 -1.54
C ALA A 172 3.86 -25.75 -2.66
N ALA A 173 5.17 -26.00 -2.89
CA ALA A 173 5.63 -27.02 -3.81
C ALA A 173 5.09 -28.42 -3.45
N ALA A 174 5.09 -28.76 -2.15
CA ALA A 174 4.58 -30.04 -1.66
C ALA A 174 3.05 -30.21 -1.80
N PHE A 175 2.25 -29.13 -1.74
CA PHE A 175 0.78 -29.22 -1.84
C PHE A 175 0.30 -29.44 -3.29
N ALA A 176 0.94 -28.80 -4.27
CA ALA A 176 0.61 -28.97 -5.69
C ALA A 176 0.81 -30.42 -6.16
N GLU A 177 1.84 -31.11 -5.65
CA GLU A 177 2.10 -32.52 -5.95
C GLU A 177 1.15 -33.47 -5.24
N ALA A 178 0.67 -33.16 -4.02
CA ALA A 178 -0.30 -34.00 -3.33
C ALA A 178 -1.64 -34.11 -4.09
N THR A 179 -1.95 -33.15 -4.97
CA THR A 179 -3.08 -33.22 -5.90
C THR A 179 -2.75 -33.95 -7.22
N ALA A 180 -1.47 -34.16 -7.52
CA ALA A 180 -0.96 -34.90 -8.67
C ALA A 180 -0.56 -36.33 -8.24
N ASP A 181 -1.51 -37.27 -8.36
CA ASP A 181 -1.29 -38.73 -8.26
C ASP A 181 -0.81 -39.27 -6.89
N LYS A 182 -1.72 -39.96 -6.18
CA LYS A 182 -1.51 -40.56 -4.86
C LYS A 182 -0.58 -41.80 -4.85
N THR A 183 0.05 -42.14 -5.97
CA THR A 183 0.93 -43.31 -6.08
C THR A 183 2.41 -42.99 -5.85
N ALA A 184 2.81 -41.71 -5.73
CA ALA A 184 4.19 -41.33 -5.51
C ALA A 184 4.56 -41.34 -4.01
N GLY A 185 5.59 -42.11 -3.66
CA GLY A 185 6.14 -42.21 -2.30
C GLY A 185 6.70 -40.90 -1.75
N LYS A 186 7.09 -40.95 -0.47
CA LYS A 186 7.79 -39.96 0.38
C LYS A 186 7.98 -38.54 -0.24
N PRO A 187 7.43 -37.47 0.39
CA PRO A 187 7.56 -36.11 -0.15
C PRO A 187 9.02 -35.77 -0.37
N ALA A 188 9.37 -35.51 -1.62
CA ALA A 188 10.72 -35.12 -1.99
C ALA A 188 11.01 -33.72 -1.42
N ASP A 189 12.23 -33.57 -0.92
CA ASP A 189 12.77 -32.32 -0.39
C ASP A 189 12.98 -31.34 -1.56
N HIS A 190 11.91 -30.66 -1.96
CA HIS A 190 11.95 -29.76 -3.12
C HIS A 190 12.54 -28.42 -2.71
N ALA A 191 13.72 -28.14 -3.26
CA ALA A 191 14.36 -26.84 -3.19
C ALA A 191 13.42 -25.73 -3.72
N PRO A 192 13.50 -24.51 -3.17
CA PRO A 192 12.77 -23.36 -3.70
C PRO A 192 13.00 -23.22 -5.20
N ARG A 193 11.92 -23.00 -5.96
CA ARG A 193 11.97 -22.68 -7.40
C ARG A 193 11.16 -21.43 -7.68
N LEU A 194 11.32 -20.84 -8.85
CA LEU A 194 10.48 -19.71 -9.26
C LEU A 194 9.07 -20.18 -9.65
N LEU A 195 8.07 -19.37 -9.33
CA LEU A 195 6.69 -19.53 -9.82
C LEU A 195 6.66 -19.25 -11.33
N THR A 196 5.85 -19.99 -12.08
CA THR A 196 5.45 -19.56 -13.43
C THR A 196 4.43 -18.43 -13.36
N LEU A 197 4.21 -17.71 -14.47
CA LEU A 197 3.21 -16.63 -14.52
C LEU A 197 1.78 -17.15 -14.24
N ASP A 198 1.45 -18.36 -14.70
CA ASP A 198 0.16 -18.99 -14.47
C ASP A 198 0.00 -19.39 -12.99
N GLU A 199 1.03 -19.97 -12.39
CA GLU A 199 1.04 -20.32 -10.97
C GLU A 199 0.91 -19.09 -10.08
N LEU A 200 1.61 -18.00 -10.42
CA LEU A 200 1.51 -16.74 -9.70
C LEU A 200 0.10 -16.15 -9.81
N SER A 201 -0.50 -16.16 -10.99
CA SER A 201 -1.86 -15.66 -11.21
C SER A 201 -2.90 -16.48 -10.45
N GLN A 202 -2.74 -17.80 -10.43
CA GLN A 202 -3.61 -18.68 -9.65
C GLN A 202 -3.44 -18.44 -8.15
N TRP A 203 -2.19 -18.36 -7.68
CA TRP A 203 -1.89 -18.06 -6.28
C TRP A 203 -2.52 -16.76 -5.82
N GLU A 204 -2.42 -15.68 -6.60
CA GLU A 204 -3.05 -14.39 -6.25
C GLU A 204 -4.57 -14.50 -6.15
N ARG A 205 -5.24 -15.20 -7.09
CA ARG A 205 -6.69 -15.41 -7.04
C ARG A 205 -7.11 -16.19 -5.81
N ASP A 206 -6.38 -17.25 -5.48
CA ASP A 206 -6.65 -18.09 -4.32
C ASP A 206 -6.47 -17.31 -3.02
N GLN A 207 -5.39 -16.53 -2.90
CA GLN A 207 -5.17 -15.73 -1.70
C GLN A 207 -6.15 -14.57 -1.56
N VAL A 208 -6.54 -13.92 -2.67
CA VAL A 208 -7.60 -12.90 -2.65
C VAL A 208 -8.93 -13.50 -2.19
N ALA A 209 -9.26 -14.72 -2.62
CA ALA A 209 -10.47 -15.42 -2.18
C ALA A 209 -10.44 -15.85 -0.70
N LEU A 210 -9.25 -16.11 -0.17
CA LEU A 210 -9.03 -16.51 1.24
C LEU A 210 -8.73 -15.33 2.18
N ALA A 211 -8.61 -14.11 1.65
CA ALA A 211 -8.19 -12.95 2.41
C ALA A 211 -9.15 -12.66 3.57
N LYS A 212 -8.63 -12.60 4.80
CA LYS A 212 -9.43 -12.29 6.00
C LYS A 212 -8.55 -11.67 7.07
N ILE A 213 -9.13 -10.73 7.83
CA ILE A 213 -8.53 -10.19 9.05
C ILE A 213 -9.36 -10.69 10.24
N GLY A 214 -8.74 -11.52 11.08
CA GLY A 214 -9.34 -12.03 12.31
C GLY A 214 -9.31 -11.02 13.45
N GLU A 215 -9.62 -11.50 14.65
CA GLU A 215 -9.50 -10.74 15.90
C GLU A 215 -8.03 -10.54 16.33
N LEU A 216 -7.82 -9.80 17.41
CA LEU A 216 -6.51 -9.57 18.01
C LEU A 216 -5.86 -10.90 18.41
N GLY A 217 -4.66 -11.14 17.91
CA GLY A 217 -3.83 -12.30 18.23
C GLY A 217 -2.68 -11.94 19.17
N SER A 218 -2.11 -12.95 19.84
CA SER A 218 -0.96 -12.79 20.74
C SER A 218 0.28 -12.20 20.07
N ASP A 219 0.41 -12.42 18.76
CA ASP A 219 1.60 -12.01 17.99
C ASP A 219 1.47 -10.60 17.39
N ASP A 220 0.30 -9.97 17.53
CA ASP A 220 0.01 -8.70 16.84
C ASP A 220 0.91 -7.56 17.30
N LEU A 221 1.24 -7.52 18.60
CA LEU A 221 2.15 -6.51 19.13
C LEU A 221 3.56 -6.67 18.54
N ALA A 222 4.06 -7.91 18.45
CA ALA A 222 5.38 -8.18 17.86
C ALA A 222 5.40 -7.84 16.36
N LEU A 223 4.35 -8.18 15.62
CA LEU A 223 4.19 -7.83 14.21
C LEU A 223 4.09 -6.32 13.99
N PHE A 224 3.33 -5.61 14.82
CA PHE A 224 3.27 -4.15 14.76
C PHE A 224 4.62 -3.51 15.04
N GLU A 225 5.32 -3.93 16.09
CA GLU A 225 6.66 -3.42 16.41
C GLU A 225 7.63 -3.65 15.26
N GLN A 226 7.54 -4.80 14.59
CA GLN A 226 8.32 -5.08 13.39
C GLN A 226 8.03 -4.09 12.24
N ALA A 227 6.76 -3.76 11.99
CA ALA A 227 6.40 -2.73 11.01
C ALA A 227 6.89 -1.34 11.43
N ARG A 228 6.78 -1.02 12.72
CA ARG A 228 7.17 0.26 13.32
C ARG A 228 8.67 0.52 13.20
N VAL A 229 9.52 -0.48 13.47
CA VAL A 229 10.98 -0.36 13.36
C VAL A 229 11.49 -0.40 11.92
N ALA A 230 10.64 -0.79 10.96
CA ALA A 230 10.96 -0.69 9.54
C ALA A 230 10.87 0.76 9.00
N VAL A 231 10.41 1.72 9.81
CA VAL A 231 10.42 3.15 9.47
C VAL A 231 11.85 3.69 9.58
N PRO A 232 12.46 4.17 8.48
CA PRO A 232 13.82 4.66 8.50
C PRO A 232 13.92 6.02 9.20
N ALA A 233 15.08 6.29 9.81
CA ALA A 233 15.39 7.61 10.34
C ALA A 233 15.42 8.67 9.22
N PRO A 234 15.04 9.93 9.51
CA PRO A 234 14.72 10.48 10.82
C PRO A 234 13.25 10.28 11.24
N TRP A 235 12.46 9.56 10.45
CA TRP A 235 11.05 9.36 10.75
C TRP A 235 10.87 8.33 11.86
N SER A 236 9.71 8.39 12.51
CA SER A 236 9.33 7.49 13.58
C SER A 236 7.83 7.28 13.55
N TRP A 237 7.39 6.14 14.05
CA TRP A 237 5.96 5.85 14.23
C TRP A 237 5.63 5.69 15.71
N PRO A 238 4.45 6.15 16.18
CA PRO A 238 4.05 6.03 17.58
C PRO A 238 4.11 4.59 18.09
N ASP A 239 4.52 4.41 19.34
CA ASP A 239 4.46 3.12 20.04
C ASP A 239 3.00 2.63 20.14
N ALA A 240 2.80 1.33 20.33
CA ALA A 240 1.46 0.77 20.56
C ALA A 240 0.78 1.41 21.78
N PRO A 241 -0.56 1.52 21.83
CA PRO A 241 -1.26 2.07 22.99
C PRO A 241 -0.96 1.30 24.28
N ASP A 242 -0.68 2.00 25.38
CA ASP A 242 -0.35 1.39 26.69
C ASP A 242 -1.43 0.41 27.20
N HIS A 243 -2.70 0.70 26.90
CA HIS A 243 -3.87 -0.10 27.29
C HIS A 243 -4.49 -0.84 26.10
N LEU A 244 -3.65 -1.46 25.26
CA LEU A 244 -4.09 -2.11 24.02
C LEU A 244 -5.18 -3.17 24.26
N GLU A 245 -4.96 -4.13 25.17
CA GLU A 245 -5.90 -5.22 25.43
C GLU A 245 -7.24 -4.68 25.96
N ASP A 246 -7.19 -3.78 26.95
CA ASP A 246 -8.39 -3.15 27.53
C ASP A 246 -9.18 -2.37 26.46
N SER A 247 -8.50 -1.56 25.65
CA SER A 247 -9.11 -0.78 24.57
C SER A 247 -9.72 -1.69 23.51
N TRP A 248 -9.03 -2.77 23.15
CA TRP A 248 -9.53 -3.76 22.20
C TRP A 248 -10.81 -4.40 22.71
N HIS A 249 -10.80 -4.97 23.92
CA HIS A 249 -11.94 -5.71 24.45
C HIS A 249 -13.15 -4.81 24.75
N SER A 250 -12.93 -3.59 25.23
CA SER A 250 -14.02 -2.68 25.63
C SER A 250 -14.57 -1.85 24.48
N LEU A 251 -13.74 -1.42 23.53
CA LEU A 251 -14.14 -0.47 22.48
C LEU A 251 -14.17 -1.08 21.07
N VAL A 252 -13.26 -2.02 20.76
CA VAL A 252 -13.06 -2.49 19.38
C VAL A 252 -13.82 -3.79 19.09
N ALA A 253 -13.53 -4.83 19.87
CA ALA A 253 -14.08 -6.18 19.67
C ALA A 253 -15.61 -6.21 19.51
N PRO A 254 -16.42 -5.44 20.30
CA PRO A 254 -17.88 -5.45 20.15
C PRO A 254 -18.38 -4.99 18.77
N GLY A 255 -17.63 -4.12 18.09
CA GLY A 255 -17.98 -3.58 16.76
C GLY A 255 -17.23 -4.21 15.60
N TRP A 256 -16.22 -5.06 15.87
CA TRP A 256 -15.27 -5.54 14.85
C TRP A 256 -15.95 -6.26 13.69
N LEU A 257 -16.85 -7.20 13.99
CA LEU A 257 -17.56 -8.00 12.98
C LEU A 257 -18.47 -7.17 12.07
N MET A 258 -18.86 -5.95 12.47
CA MET A 258 -19.63 -5.05 11.60
C MET A 258 -18.83 -4.60 10.36
N PHE A 259 -17.50 -4.77 10.38
CA PHE A 259 -16.59 -4.36 9.33
C PHE A 259 -15.91 -5.52 8.61
N GLU A 260 -16.34 -6.78 8.84
CA GLU A 260 -15.72 -7.97 8.25
C GLU A 260 -15.56 -7.85 6.72
N ASP A 261 -16.60 -7.35 6.05
CA ASP A 261 -16.64 -7.10 4.61
C ASP A 261 -15.55 -6.10 4.14
N ALA A 262 -15.38 -4.99 4.86
CA ALA A 262 -14.38 -3.97 4.53
C ALA A 262 -12.96 -4.46 4.83
N LEU A 263 -12.79 -5.18 5.94
CA LEU A 263 -11.51 -5.78 6.33
C LEU A 263 -11.07 -6.91 5.38
N THR A 264 -12.00 -7.70 4.87
CA THR A 264 -11.76 -8.73 3.83
C THR A 264 -11.24 -8.07 2.54
N ARG A 265 -11.87 -6.98 2.10
CA ARG A 265 -11.41 -6.20 0.93
C ARG A 265 -10.05 -5.56 1.18
N TYR A 266 -9.83 -5.04 2.37
CA TYR A 266 -8.55 -4.47 2.76
C TYR A 266 -7.43 -5.52 2.71
N ALA A 267 -7.64 -6.71 3.30
CA ALA A 267 -6.69 -7.82 3.23
C ALA A 267 -6.42 -8.26 1.78
N ALA A 268 -7.47 -8.38 0.95
CA ALA A 268 -7.30 -8.71 -0.47
C ALA A 268 -6.41 -7.70 -1.18
N ALA A 269 -6.56 -6.40 -0.89
CA ALA A 269 -5.72 -5.34 -1.45
C ALA A 269 -4.28 -5.32 -0.94
N LYS A 270 -3.97 -5.97 0.19
CA LYS A 270 -2.58 -6.13 0.67
C LYS A 270 -1.88 -7.33 0.02
N ILE A 271 -2.63 -8.26 -0.55
CA ILE A 271 -2.11 -9.46 -1.19
C ILE A 271 -2.00 -9.29 -2.71
N PHE A 272 -3.03 -8.73 -3.35
CA PHE A 272 -3.05 -8.51 -4.79
C PHE A 272 -1.95 -7.54 -5.23
N GLY A 273 -1.10 -7.94 -6.20
CA GLY A 273 0.00 -7.10 -6.67
C GLY A 273 1.04 -6.75 -5.59
N SER A 274 1.17 -7.58 -4.55
CA SER A 274 2.04 -7.31 -3.40
C SER A 274 3.51 -7.26 -3.79
N TRP A 275 4.18 -6.14 -3.53
CA TRP A 275 5.61 -5.96 -3.77
C TRP A 275 6.48 -6.95 -2.98
N SER A 276 6.03 -7.38 -1.81
CA SER A 276 6.72 -8.35 -0.96
C SER A 276 6.92 -9.71 -1.63
N LEU A 277 6.14 -10.04 -2.67
CA LEU A 277 6.40 -11.21 -3.51
C LEU A 277 7.80 -11.17 -4.15
N TYR A 278 8.25 -9.99 -4.55
CA TYR A 278 9.49 -9.80 -5.33
C TYR A 278 10.64 -9.28 -4.49
N LEU A 279 10.34 -8.57 -3.39
CA LEU A 279 11.36 -8.02 -2.49
C LEU A 279 11.81 -9.01 -1.39
N GLY A 280 11.10 -10.13 -1.19
CA GLY A 280 11.39 -11.10 -0.12
C GLY A 280 11.36 -12.56 -0.57
N ASP A 281 11.04 -13.46 0.36
CA ASP A 281 10.93 -14.92 0.14
C ASP A 281 9.60 -15.30 -0.55
N GLY A 282 9.26 -14.61 -1.64
CA GLY A 282 8.12 -14.93 -2.48
C GLY A 282 6.78 -14.92 -1.75
N THR A 283 6.03 -16.00 -1.90
CA THR A 283 4.69 -16.13 -1.32
C THR A 283 4.67 -16.09 0.21
N ARG A 284 5.80 -16.42 0.88
CA ARG A 284 5.90 -16.29 2.34
C ARG A 284 6.00 -14.84 2.78
N ALA A 285 6.80 -14.03 2.08
CA ALA A 285 6.93 -12.61 2.38
C ALA A 285 5.62 -11.86 2.14
N ALA A 286 4.90 -12.20 1.07
CA ALA A 286 3.55 -11.66 0.83
C ALA A 286 2.55 -12.04 1.93
N ALA A 287 2.50 -13.32 2.32
CA ALA A 287 1.63 -13.78 3.41
C ALA A 287 2.01 -13.14 4.76
N HIS A 288 3.31 -12.93 5.01
CA HIS A 288 3.80 -12.24 6.20
C HIS A 288 3.39 -10.76 6.20
N THR A 289 3.52 -10.08 5.06
CA THR A 289 3.08 -8.67 4.91
C THR A 289 1.57 -8.53 5.12
N ALA A 290 0.76 -9.49 4.67
CA ALA A 290 -0.67 -9.51 4.97
C ALA A 290 -0.97 -9.68 6.47
N ARG A 291 -0.16 -10.47 7.20
CA ARG A 291 -0.25 -10.58 8.67
C ARG A 291 0.17 -9.29 9.37
N LEU A 292 1.23 -8.62 8.90
CA LEU A 292 1.63 -7.29 9.39
C LEU A 292 0.49 -6.29 9.23
N ALA A 293 -0.11 -6.20 8.04
CA ALA A 293 -1.26 -5.32 7.80
C ALA A 293 -2.45 -5.64 8.72
N SER A 294 -2.71 -6.92 8.96
CA SER A 294 -3.75 -7.37 9.88
C SER A 294 -3.46 -6.97 11.34
N ALA A 295 -2.23 -7.11 11.80
CA ALA A 295 -1.81 -6.71 13.15
C ALA A 295 -1.88 -5.18 13.32
N VAL A 296 -1.32 -4.44 12.38
CA VAL A 296 -1.28 -2.96 12.43
C VAL A 296 -2.69 -2.39 12.42
N VAL A 297 -3.62 -2.87 11.58
CA VAL A 297 -5.00 -2.33 11.56
C VAL A 297 -5.76 -2.58 12.86
N ARG A 298 -5.48 -3.68 13.57
CA ARG A 298 -6.08 -3.94 14.88
C ARG A 298 -5.56 -3.00 15.96
N ILE A 299 -4.25 -2.75 15.96
CA ILE A 299 -3.63 -1.81 16.91
C ILE A 299 -4.06 -0.38 16.61
N GLU A 300 -4.11 0.01 15.33
CA GLU A 300 -4.59 1.34 14.96
C GLU A 300 -6.10 1.50 15.26
N ALA A 301 -6.93 0.45 15.11
CA ALA A 301 -8.33 0.50 15.55
C ALA A 301 -8.46 0.74 17.06
N ALA A 302 -7.65 0.04 17.87
CA ALA A 302 -7.60 0.27 19.31
C ALA A 302 -7.12 1.68 19.65
N ARG A 303 -6.11 2.20 18.94
CA ARG A 303 -5.62 3.58 19.08
C ARG A 303 -6.71 4.60 18.79
N GLN A 304 -7.39 4.48 17.64
CA GLN A 304 -8.44 5.43 17.24
C GLN A 304 -9.61 5.42 18.22
N CYS A 305 -10.04 4.24 18.69
CA CYS A 305 -11.07 4.14 19.72
C CYS A 305 -10.62 4.71 21.07
N GLY A 306 -9.39 4.43 21.48
CA GLY A 306 -8.82 4.87 22.76
C GLY A 306 -8.65 6.39 22.86
N ILE A 307 -8.26 7.07 21.78
CA ILE A 307 -8.11 8.54 21.74
C ILE A 307 -9.42 9.24 22.11
N PHE A 308 -10.56 8.73 21.66
CA PHE A 308 -11.87 9.35 21.88
C PHE A 308 -12.69 8.69 22.99
N GLY A 309 -12.27 7.52 23.50
CA GLY A 309 -13.05 6.71 24.42
C GLY A 309 -14.39 6.25 23.83
N LEU A 310 -14.43 6.03 22.51
CA LEU A 310 -15.65 5.68 21.78
C LEU A 310 -15.58 4.25 21.20
N PRO A 311 -16.70 3.51 21.17
CA PRO A 311 -16.77 2.24 20.47
C PRO A 311 -16.40 2.38 18.99
N LEU A 312 -15.87 1.30 18.43
CA LEU A 312 -15.50 1.21 17.02
C LEU A 312 -16.70 1.53 16.13
N ASN A 313 -16.51 2.48 15.24
CA ASN A 313 -17.49 2.92 14.27
C ASN A 313 -16.82 3.07 12.90
N ARG A 314 -17.59 3.48 11.89
CA ARG A 314 -17.07 3.59 10.52
C ARG A 314 -15.92 4.60 10.40
N GLU A 315 -16.02 5.72 11.11
CA GLU A 315 -15.01 6.78 11.06
C GLU A 315 -13.69 6.30 11.67
N SER A 316 -13.73 5.74 12.89
CA SER A 316 -12.53 5.22 13.54
C SER A 316 -11.93 4.01 12.81
N MET A 317 -12.75 3.15 12.20
CA MET A 317 -12.25 2.07 11.33
C MET A 317 -11.60 2.61 10.05
N THR A 318 -12.20 3.62 9.43
CA THR A 318 -11.63 4.25 8.22
C THR A 318 -10.27 4.87 8.55
N GLU A 319 -10.16 5.55 9.69
CA GLU A 319 -8.90 6.15 10.12
C GLU A 319 -7.86 5.08 10.50
N ALA A 320 -8.26 3.98 11.15
CA ALA A 320 -7.36 2.86 11.43
C ALA A 320 -6.74 2.27 10.15
N ILE A 321 -7.55 2.07 9.11
CA ILE A 321 -7.08 1.61 7.79
C ILE A 321 -6.13 2.63 7.15
N ARG A 322 -6.47 3.92 7.24
CA ARG A 322 -5.63 5.01 6.71
C ARG A 322 -4.26 5.03 7.38
N GLN A 323 -4.22 5.00 8.71
CA GLN A 323 -2.97 4.98 9.48
C GLN A 323 -2.16 3.71 9.24
N THR A 324 -2.82 2.57 9.05
CA THR A 324 -2.16 1.32 8.66
C THR A 324 -1.45 1.44 7.32
N ASP A 325 -2.14 1.96 6.29
CA ASP A 325 -1.52 2.15 4.97
C ASP A 325 -0.47 3.28 4.98
N LEU A 326 -0.64 4.30 5.83
CA LEU A 326 0.38 5.33 6.04
C LEU A 326 1.69 4.69 6.52
N LEU A 327 1.61 3.86 7.57
CA LEU A 327 2.77 3.14 8.08
C LEU A 327 3.36 2.21 7.01
N LEU A 328 2.56 1.29 6.48
CA LEU A 328 3.07 0.15 5.70
C LEU A 328 3.44 0.49 4.25
N VAL A 329 2.82 1.50 3.65
CA VAL A 329 3.03 1.84 2.23
C VAL A 329 3.94 3.05 2.07
N HIS A 330 3.91 4.00 3.00
CA HIS A 330 4.57 5.31 2.82
C HIS A 330 5.74 5.58 3.78
N TYR A 331 5.73 5.00 4.99
CA TYR A 331 6.79 5.22 5.98
C TYR A 331 7.77 4.06 6.10
N ALA A 332 7.27 2.82 6.12
CA ALA A 332 8.11 1.65 6.30
C ALA A 332 8.91 1.33 5.02
N ASP A 333 10.16 0.90 5.19
CA ASP A 333 10.97 0.36 4.11
C ASP A 333 10.39 -1.00 3.65
N PRO A 334 9.96 -1.13 2.38
CA PRO A 334 9.32 -2.34 1.89
C PRO A 334 10.27 -3.55 1.88
N ALA A 335 11.58 -3.36 1.73
CA ALA A 335 12.55 -4.44 1.81
C ALA A 335 12.70 -4.94 3.25
N LEU A 336 12.69 -4.04 4.24
CA LEU A 336 12.71 -4.45 5.65
C LEU A 336 11.44 -5.21 6.03
N LEU A 337 10.26 -4.75 5.59
CA LEU A 337 8.99 -5.45 5.79
C LEU A 337 9.02 -6.86 5.18
N ALA A 338 9.62 -7.01 3.99
CA ALA A 338 9.69 -8.29 3.28
C ALA A 338 10.77 -9.26 3.83
N SER A 339 11.79 -8.72 4.52
CA SER A 339 12.97 -9.47 4.98
C SER A 339 12.82 -10.20 6.32
N ALA A 340 11.79 -9.88 7.10
CA ALA A 340 11.68 -10.38 8.46
C ALA A 340 11.48 -11.89 8.50
N ARG A 341 12.36 -12.55 9.25
CA ARG A 341 12.35 -13.99 9.46
C ARG A 341 11.10 -14.34 10.28
N ALA A 342 10.10 -14.88 9.60
CA ALA A 342 9.03 -15.66 10.24
C ALA A 342 9.60 -16.92 10.92
#